data_AF-A0A2E3AKS3-F1
#
_entry.id   AF-A0A2E3AKS3-F1
#
_cell.length_a   1.000
_cell.length_b   1.000
_cell.length_c   1.000
_cell.angle_alpha   90.00
_cell.angle_beta   90.00
_cell.angle_gamma   90.00
#
_symmetry.space_group_name_H-M   'P 1'
#
loop_
_entity.id
_entity.type
_entity.pdbx_description
1 polymer ?
#
loop_
_entity_poly.entity_id
_entity_poly.type
_entity_poly.pdbx_seq_one_letter_code
_entity_poly.pdbx_strand_id
1 'polypeptide(L)'
;MSRSGRLLVTRASEDAFAAVKKQLPEAEYEQSARIITAGKPKNESRVPGVLIACAGTSDLPVAIEAALTAEMMGCVAERIFDVGVAGIHRLFDKLDNLNEARAIVAVAGMEGALPSVIGGLVDVPIIAVPTSVGYGASLGGIAALLAML
;
A
#
# COMPACT_ATOMS: atom_id res chain seq x y z
N MET A 1 -6.90 27.23 11.08
CA MET A 1 -6.76 25.85 10.58
C MET A 1 -5.71 25.15 11.44
N SER A 2 -6.11 24.17 12.24
CA SER A 2 -5.19 23.30 12.97
C SER A 2 -4.41 22.46 11.97
N ARG A 3 -3.08 22.57 11.97
CA ARG A 3 -2.22 21.70 11.15
C ARG A 3 -2.02 20.39 11.90
N SER A 4 -2.13 19.25 11.22
CA SER A 4 -1.92 17.92 11.81
C SER A 4 -0.48 17.68 12.29
N GLY A 5 0.47 18.53 11.89
CA GLY A 5 1.89 18.34 12.17
C GLY A 5 2.53 17.22 11.33
N ARG A 6 1.80 16.67 10.35
CA ARG A 6 2.22 15.54 9.52
C ARG A 6 2.59 15.98 8.11
N LEU A 7 3.62 15.36 7.56
CA LEU A 7 4.06 15.54 6.17
C LEU A 7 4.09 14.19 5.47
N LEU A 8 3.46 14.12 4.31
CA LEU A 8 3.55 13.00 3.37
C LEU A 8 3.74 13.59 1.97
N VAL A 9 4.83 13.24 1.30
CA VAL A 9 5.12 13.66 -0.07
C VAL A 9 5.35 12.41 -0.91
N THR A 10 4.50 12.18 -1.90
CA THR A 10 4.59 11.05 -2.84
C THR A 10 5.38 11.42 -4.08
N ARG A 11 5.93 10.43 -4.80
CA ARG A 11 6.68 10.62 -6.06
C ARG A 11 7.87 11.59 -5.92
N ALA A 12 8.44 11.68 -4.74
CA ALA A 12 9.58 12.54 -4.45
C ALA A 12 10.84 12.09 -5.21
N SER A 13 11.75 13.03 -5.44
CA SER A 13 13.13 12.75 -5.86
C SER A 13 14.07 12.82 -4.66
N GLU A 14 15.28 12.29 -4.81
CA GLU A 14 16.33 12.44 -3.80
C GLU A 14 16.69 13.92 -3.56
N ASP A 15 16.68 14.75 -4.60
CA ASP A 15 16.87 16.21 -4.48
C ASP A 15 15.77 16.87 -3.64
N ALA A 16 14.52 16.47 -3.85
CA ALA A 16 13.40 16.95 -3.05
C ALA A 16 13.56 16.51 -1.59
N PHE A 17 13.97 15.27 -1.34
CA PHE A 17 14.26 14.80 0.00
C PHE A 17 15.40 15.58 0.65
N ALA A 18 16.51 15.81 -0.05
CA ALA A 18 17.63 16.59 0.46
C ALA A 18 17.21 18.02 0.82
N ALA A 19 16.32 18.64 0.03
CA ALA A 19 15.75 19.95 0.34
C ALA A 19 14.85 19.92 1.59
N VAL A 20 13.99 18.90 1.72
CA VAL A 20 13.12 18.72 2.90
C VAL A 20 13.94 18.45 4.15
N LYS A 21 14.95 17.57 4.08
CA LYS A 21 15.79 17.17 5.21
C LYS A 21 16.56 18.33 5.84
N LYS A 22 16.91 19.35 5.03
CA LYS A 22 17.52 20.60 5.52
C LYS A 22 16.58 21.40 6.42
N GLN A 23 15.27 21.34 6.17
CA GLN A 23 14.27 22.08 6.96
C GLN A 23 13.62 21.23 8.06
N LEU A 24 13.52 19.91 7.83
CA LEU A 24 12.93 18.93 8.74
C LEU A 24 13.92 17.76 8.91
N PRO A 25 14.87 17.86 9.86
CA PRO A 25 15.89 16.83 10.08
C PRO A 25 15.33 15.46 10.43
N GLU A 26 14.11 15.37 10.94
CA GLU A 26 13.39 14.14 11.26
C GLU A 26 12.71 13.48 10.05
N ALA A 27 12.71 14.13 8.88
CA ALA A 27 12.09 13.56 7.69
C ALA A 27 12.76 12.25 7.27
N GLU A 28 11.96 11.25 6.93
CA GLU A 28 12.39 9.93 6.45
C GLU A 28 12.05 9.79 4.97
N TYR A 29 12.92 9.13 4.21
CA TYR A 29 12.72 8.85 2.79
C TYR A 29 12.67 7.36 2.54
N GLU A 30 11.54 6.90 2.04
CA GLU A 30 11.37 5.56 1.52
C GLU A 30 11.68 5.58 0.02
N GLN A 31 12.90 5.16 -0.32
CA GLN A 31 13.43 5.24 -1.68
C GLN A 31 12.66 4.33 -2.65
N SER A 32 12.22 3.15 -2.20
CA SER A 32 11.54 2.18 -3.06
C SER A 32 10.16 2.66 -3.53
N ALA A 33 9.47 3.45 -2.70
CA ALA A 33 8.18 4.07 -3.01
C ALA A 33 8.29 5.55 -3.40
N ARG A 34 9.48 6.15 -3.30
CA ARG A 34 9.73 7.59 -3.52
C ARG A 34 8.86 8.47 -2.62
N ILE A 35 8.83 8.17 -1.33
CA ILE A 35 7.98 8.85 -0.35
C ILE A 35 8.80 9.52 0.73
N ILE A 36 8.48 10.77 1.02
CA ILE A 36 9.01 11.47 2.19
C ILE A 36 7.91 11.55 3.25
N THR A 37 8.24 11.17 4.49
CA THR A 37 7.36 11.34 5.65
C THR A 37 8.01 12.17 6.74
N ALA A 38 7.24 12.94 7.48
CA ALA A 38 7.68 13.59 8.72
C ALA A 38 6.50 13.81 9.68
N GLY A 39 6.80 13.99 10.96
CA GLY A 39 5.76 14.26 11.97
C GLY A 39 4.99 13.01 12.39
N LYS A 40 5.69 11.99 12.90
CA LYS A 40 5.05 10.78 13.44
C LYS A 40 4.08 11.15 14.58
N PRO A 41 2.88 10.55 14.66
CA PRO A 41 1.98 10.76 15.79
C PRO A 41 2.65 10.25 17.07
N LYS A 42 3.22 11.18 17.86
CA LYS A 42 3.69 10.89 19.21
C LYS A 42 2.46 10.93 20.11
N ASN A 43 2.12 9.80 20.73
CA ASN A 43 1.04 9.64 21.71
C ASN A 43 -0.41 9.62 21.19
N GLU A 44 -0.65 9.33 19.91
CA GLU A 44 -2.00 9.04 19.43
C GLU A 44 -2.24 7.53 19.40
N SER A 45 -3.38 7.08 19.93
CA SER A 45 -3.83 5.69 19.78
C SER A 45 -4.01 5.38 18.30
N ARG A 46 -3.27 4.41 17.77
CA ARG A 46 -3.42 3.98 16.39
C ARG A 46 -4.65 3.08 16.23
N VAL A 47 -5.32 3.18 15.10
CA VAL A 47 -6.47 2.33 14.76
C VAL A 47 -5.98 1.06 14.06
N PRO A 48 -6.17 -0.15 14.62
CA PRO A 48 -5.76 -1.39 13.98
C PRO A 48 -6.76 -1.85 12.91
N GLY A 49 -6.33 -2.83 12.10
CA GLY A 49 -7.19 -3.55 11.15
C GLY A 49 -7.07 -3.12 9.69
N VAL A 50 -6.06 -2.34 9.32
CA VAL A 50 -5.75 -2.11 7.90
C VAL A 50 -4.72 -3.15 7.46
N LEU A 51 -5.07 -3.94 6.44
CA LEU A 51 -4.16 -4.90 5.82
C LEU A 51 -3.84 -4.45 4.39
N ILE A 52 -2.56 -4.42 4.04
CA ILE A 52 -2.08 -4.17 2.68
C ILE A 52 -1.63 -5.50 2.08
N ALA A 53 -2.32 -5.96 1.04
CA ALA A 53 -2.02 -7.19 0.32
C ALA A 53 -1.42 -6.85 -1.05
N CYS A 54 -0.18 -7.29 -1.29
CA CYS A 54 0.56 -7.00 -2.53
C CYS A 54 0.72 -8.29 -3.35
N ALA A 55 0.27 -8.28 -4.60
CA ALA A 55 0.30 -9.47 -5.46
C ALA A 55 1.72 -9.93 -5.79
N GLY A 56 2.62 -8.99 -6.14
CA GLY A 56 3.98 -9.32 -6.52
C GLY A 56 5.00 -8.26 -6.11
N THR A 57 6.28 -8.54 -6.39
CA THR A 57 7.40 -7.64 -6.05
C THR A 57 7.36 -6.33 -6.85
N SER A 58 6.90 -6.37 -8.11
CA SER A 58 6.74 -5.18 -8.94
C SER A 58 5.71 -4.19 -8.38
N ASP A 59 4.76 -4.67 -7.58
CA ASP A 59 3.71 -3.86 -6.95
C ASP A 59 4.16 -3.22 -5.63
N LEU A 60 5.33 -3.60 -5.10
CA LEU A 60 5.83 -3.15 -3.80
C LEU A 60 5.88 -1.63 -3.62
N PRO A 61 6.35 -0.82 -4.59
CA PRO A 61 6.35 0.64 -4.43
C PRO A 61 4.96 1.20 -4.09
N VAL A 62 3.91 0.67 -4.75
CA VAL A 62 2.52 1.10 -4.53
C VAL A 62 1.97 0.55 -3.21
N ALA A 63 2.28 -0.69 -2.86
CA ALA A 63 1.88 -1.27 -1.57
C ALA A 63 2.53 -0.54 -0.38
N ILE A 64 3.80 -0.17 -0.50
CA ILE A 64 4.51 0.61 0.52
C ILE A 64 3.91 2.02 0.62
N GLU A 65 3.54 2.65 -0.50
CA GLU A 65 2.82 3.92 -0.50
C GLU A 65 1.50 3.84 0.26
N ALA A 66 0.69 2.81 -0.01
CA ALA A 66 -0.57 2.58 0.69
C ALA A 66 -0.36 2.39 2.20
N ALA A 67 0.64 1.60 2.59
CA ALA A 67 0.95 1.34 3.99
C ALA A 67 1.39 2.61 4.74
N LEU A 68 2.34 3.37 4.16
CA LEU A 68 2.81 4.62 4.75
C LEU A 68 1.69 5.66 4.83
N THR A 69 0.83 5.73 3.82
CA THR A 69 -0.34 6.61 3.83
C THR A 69 -1.26 6.27 5.00
N ALA A 70 -1.61 4.99 5.18
CA ALA A 70 -2.45 4.55 6.29
C ALA A 70 -1.82 4.85 7.66
N GLU A 71 -0.51 4.61 7.81
CA GLU A 71 0.23 4.94 9.05
C GLU A 71 0.24 6.45 9.34
N MET A 72 0.42 7.28 8.31
CA MET A 72 0.34 8.75 8.44
C MET A 72 -1.08 9.24 8.77
N MET A 73 -2.11 8.47 8.43
CA MET A 73 -3.50 8.72 8.82
C MET A 73 -3.82 8.20 10.24
N GLY A 74 -2.89 7.52 10.91
CA GLY A 74 -3.05 7.05 12.28
C GLY A 74 -3.51 5.59 12.38
N CYS A 75 -3.43 4.81 11.31
CA CYS A 75 -3.73 3.38 11.34
C CYS A 75 -2.48 2.53 11.68
N VAL A 76 -2.71 1.31 12.16
CA VAL A 76 -1.72 0.23 12.09
C VAL A 76 -1.95 -0.48 10.76
N ALA A 77 -0.95 -0.43 9.87
CA ALA A 77 -0.99 -1.08 8.56
C ALA A 77 -0.17 -2.37 8.59
N GLU A 78 -0.86 -3.50 8.66
CA GLU A 78 -0.24 -4.80 8.43
C GLU A 78 0.04 -4.98 6.93
N ARG A 79 1.08 -5.75 6.59
CA ARG A 79 1.56 -5.91 5.22
C ARG A 79 1.77 -7.40 4.93
N ILE A 80 1.12 -7.93 3.91
CA ILE A 80 1.44 -9.23 3.32
C ILE A 80 1.85 -9.02 1.86
N PHE A 81 3.03 -9.53 1.51
CA PHE A 81 3.64 -9.31 0.20
C PHE A 81 3.80 -10.63 -0.53
N ASP A 82 3.83 -10.54 -1.87
CA ASP A 82 3.94 -11.69 -2.76
C ASP A 82 2.83 -12.73 -2.56
N VAL A 83 1.58 -12.27 -2.46
CA VAL A 83 0.37 -13.12 -2.28
C VAL A 83 -0.49 -13.19 -3.55
N GLY A 84 0.13 -13.07 -4.72
CA GLY A 84 -0.54 -13.09 -6.02
C GLY A 84 -1.16 -14.44 -6.40
N VAL A 85 -2.09 -14.42 -7.36
CA VAL A 85 -2.91 -15.58 -7.74
C VAL A 85 -2.09 -16.71 -8.38
N ALA A 86 -0.98 -16.41 -9.06
CA ALA A 86 -0.07 -17.43 -9.60
C ALA A 86 0.53 -18.35 -8.52
N GLY A 87 0.57 -17.89 -7.27
CA GLY A 87 1.01 -18.66 -6.11
C GLY A 87 -0.02 -18.62 -4.99
N ILE A 88 -1.30 -18.86 -5.30
CA ILE A 88 -2.44 -18.62 -4.40
C ILE A 88 -2.33 -19.30 -3.01
N HIS A 89 -1.56 -20.38 -2.90
CA HIS A 89 -1.25 -21.01 -1.62
C HIS A 89 -0.62 -20.02 -0.62
N ARG A 90 0.22 -19.08 -1.09
CA ARG A 90 0.82 -18.04 -0.24
C ARG A 90 -0.21 -17.07 0.34
N LEU A 91 -1.31 -16.84 -0.36
CA LEU A 91 -2.45 -16.07 0.17
C LEU A 91 -3.20 -16.90 1.22
N PHE A 92 -3.40 -18.19 0.97
CA PHE A 92 -4.08 -19.07 1.92
C PHE A 92 -3.30 -19.27 3.23
N ASP A 93 -1.97 -19.23 3.17
CA ASP A 93 -1.11 -19.21 4.36
C ASP A 93 -1.27 -17.92 5.21
N LYS A 94 -2.05 -16.94 4.72
CA LYS A 94 -2.35 -15.65 5.37
C LYS A 94 -3.83 -15.47 5.69
N LEU A 95 -4.62 -16.56 5.72
CA LEU A 95 -6.05 -16.48 6.04
C LEU A 95 -6.31 -15.84 7.40
N ASP A 96 -5.48 -16.10 8.41
CA ASP A 96 -5.65 -15.48 9.73
C ASP A 96 -5.49 -13.95 9.66
N ASN A 97 -4.47 -13.45 8.95
CA ASN A 97 -4.28 -12.02 8.72
C ASN A 97 -5.47 -11.39 7.98
N LEU A 98 -5.99 -12.09 6.95
CA LEU A 98 -7.15 -11.64 6.17
C LEU A 98 -8.41 -11.55 7.04
N ASN A 99 -8.62 -12.53 7.93
CA ASN A 99 -9.78 -12.58 8.82
C ASN A 99 -9.72 -11.55 9.96
N GLU A 100 -8.53 -11.18 10.42
CA GLU A 100 -8.33 -10.14 11.43
C GLU A 100 -8.46 -8.71 10.86
N ALA A 101 -8.36 -8.55 9.54
CA ALA A 101 -8.47 -7.26 8.88
C ALA A 101 -9.89 -6.68 9.01
N ARG A 102 -9.96 -5.35 9.14
CA ARG A 102 -11.21 -4.55 9.13
C ARG A 102 -11.41 -3.82 7.82
N ALA A 103 -10.33 -3.61 7.06
CA ALA A 103 -10.32 -3.13 5.69
C ALA A 103 -9.03 -3.62 5.01
N ILE A 104 -9.12 -3.98 3.73
CA ILE A 104 -8.00 -4.53 2.97
C ILE A 104 -7.72 -3.64 1.76
N VAL A 105 -6.46 -3.26 1.57
CA VAL A 105 -5.99 -2.64 0.33
C VAL A 105 -5.28 -3.71 -0.48
N ALA A 106 -5.86 -4.09 -1.62
CA ALA A 106 -5.34 -5.13 -2.49
C ALA A 106 -4.66 -4.49 -3.71
N VAL A 107 -3.34 -4.63 -3.80
CA VAL A 107 -2.48 -4.00 -4.81
C VAL A 107 -2.03 -5.05 -5.81
N ALA A 108 -2.38 -4.88 -7.10
CA ALA A 108 -1.94 -5.79 -8.16
C ALA A 108 -1.92 -5.12 -9.54
N GLY A 109 -1.01 -5.56 -10.41
CA GLY A 109 -0.87 -5.05 -11.77
C GLY A 109 -1.29 -6.03 -12.86
N MET A 110 -0.53 -7.11 -13.03
CA MET A 110 -0.54 -7.90 -14.29
C MET A 110 -1.91 -8.51 -14.65
N GLU A 111 -2.54 -9.25 -13.75
CA GLU A 111 -3.87 -9.84 -13.96
C GLU A 111 -4.98 -9.14 -13.17
N GLY A 112 -4.61 -8.30 -12.20
CA GLY A 112 -5.56 -7.60 -11.34
C GLY A 112 -6.54 -8.49 -10.55
N ALA A 113 -6.32 -9.80 -10.50
CA ALA A 113 -7.28 -10.76 -9.94
C ALA A 113 -7.26 -10.87 -8.40
N LEU A 114 -6.23 -10.34 -7.74
CA LEU A 114 -6.06 -10.46 -6.29
C LEU A 114 -7.27 -9.92 -5.47
N PRO A 115 -7.82 -8.72 -5.76
CA PRO A 115 -8.97 -8.20 -5.01
C PRO A 115 -10.19 -9.13 -5.09
N SER A 116 -10.47 -9.70 -6.27
CA SER A 116 -11.61 -10.61 -6.48
C SER A 116 -11.45 -11.92 -5.70
N VAL A 117 -10.23 -12.46 -5.65
CA VAL A 117 -9.94 -13.65 -4.84
C VAL A 117 -10.12 -13.35 -3.35
N ILE A 118 -9.56 -12.23 -2.87
CA ILE A 118 -9.73 -11.81 -1.47
C ILE A 118 -11.22 -11.59 -1.14
N GLY A 119 -11.99 -11.00 -2.06
CA GLY A 119 -13.44 -10.79 -1.90
C GLY A 119 -14.27 -12.06 -1.77
N GLY A 120 -13.75 -13.21 -2.20
CA GLY A 120 -14.35 -14.51 -1.94
C GLY A 120 -13.99 -15.12 -0.58
N LEU A 121 -13.06 -14.52 0.17
CA LEU A 121 -12.49 -15.06 1.41
C LEU A 121 -12.85 -14.25 2.67
N VAL A 122 -13.31 -13.00 2.52
CA VAL A 122 -13.53 -12.07 3.64
C VAL A 122 -14.82 -11.28 3.48
N ASP A 123 -15.38 -10.83 4.60
CA ASP A 123 -16.61 -10.01 4.67
C ASP A 123 -16.35 -8.51 4.94
N VAL A 124 -15.11 -8.05 4.74
CA VAL A 124 -14.69 -6.66 5.01
C VAL A 124 -14.45 -5.85 3.73
N PRO A 125 -14.50 -4.50 3.79
CA PRO A 125 -14.26 -3.67 2.62
C PRO A 125 -12.88 -3.91 1.98
N ILE A 126 -12.87 -4.05 0.66
CA ILE A 126 -11.65 -4.20 -0.15
C ILE A 126 -11.50 -2.97 -1.05
N ILE A 127 -10.34 -2.32 -0.97
CA ILE A 127 -9.93 -1.23 -1.83
C ILE A 127 -8.93 -1.80 -2.84
N ALA A 128 -9.38 -1.97 -4.08
CA ALA A 128 -8.52 -2.42 -5.17
C ALA A 128 -7.64 -1.27 -5.68
N VAL A 129 -6.33 -1.51 -5.75
CA VAL A 129 -5.35 -0.54 -6.26
C VAL A 129 -4.66 -1.15 -7.49
N PRO A 130 -5.13 -0.81 -8.70
CA PRO A 130 -4.50 -1.27 -9.92
C PRO A 130 -3.17 -0.55 -10.11
N THR A 131 -2.10 -1.31 -10.29
CA THR A 131 -0.79 -0.75 -10.60
C THR A 131 -0.55 -0.78 -12.11
N SER A 132 0.31 0.12 -12.59
CA SER A 132 0.72 0.19 -13.98
C SER A 132 1.95 -0.69 -14.29
N VAL A 133 2.27 -1.65 -13.42
CA VAL A 133 3.39 -2.57 -13.60
C VAL A 133 2.98 -3.82 -14.37
N GLY A 134 3.86 -4.27 -15.28
CA GLY A 134 3.66 -5.46 -16.12
C GLY A 134 4.21 -5.24 -17.52
N TYR A 135 5.08 -6.13 -18.00
CA TYR A 135 5.51 -6.17 -19.40
C TYR A 135 4.41 -6.86 -20.25
N GLY A 136 4.16 -6.37 -21.47
CA GLY A 136 3.25 -7.02 -22.43
C GLY A 136 1.82 -6.45 -22.45
N ALA A 137 0.81 -7.33 -22.58
CA ALA A 137 -0.61 -7.00 -22.83
C ALA A 137 -1.34 -6.24 -21.70
N SER A 138 -0.64 -5.79 -20.65
CA SER A 138 -1.18 -5.04 -19.52
C SER A 138 -1.64 -3.61 -19.89
N LEU A 139 -1.37 -3.14 -21.11
CA LEU A 139 -1.77 -1.82 -21.64
C LEU A 139 -1.50 -0.66 -20.67
N GLY A 140 -0.40 -0.72 -19.91
CA GLY A 140 -0.03 0.32 -18.94
C GLY A 140 -0.95 0.41 -17.71
N GLY A 141 -1.60 -0.70 -17.32
CA GLY A 141 -2.48 -0.78 -16.15
C GLY A 141 -3.98 -0.76 -16.48
N ILE A 142 -4.36 -0.60 -17.76
CA ILE A 142 -5.77 -0.66 -18.19
C ILE A 142 -6.35 -2.06 -17.95
N ALA A 143 -5.58 -3.12 -18.21
CA ALA A 143 -6.03 -4.49 -17.95
C ALA A 143 -6.32 -4.70 -16.45
N ALA A 144 -5.42 -4.22 -15.58
CA ALA A 144 -5.59 -4.24 -14.12
C ALA A 144 -6.86 -3.49 -13.70
N LEU A 145 -7.03 -2.27 -14.21
CA LEU A 145 -8.17 -1.42 -13.92
C LEU A 145 -9.50 -2.08 -14.28
N LEU A 146 -9.59 -2.68 -15.48
CA LEU A 146 -10.81 -3.34 -15.96
C LEU A 146 -11.09 -4.67 -15.25
N ALA A 147 -10.07 -5.35 -14.72
CA ALA A 147 -10.25 -6.59 -13.97
C ALA A 147 -10.72 -6.35 -12.52
N MET A 148 -10.39 -5.17 -11.97
CA MET A 148 -10.62 -4.82 -10.56
C MET A 148 -11.91 -4.04 -10.29
N LEU A 149 -12.57 -3.51 -11.33
CA LEU A 149 -13.81 -2.72 -11.25
C LEU A 149 -14.98 -3.48 -11.88
#